data_AF-A0A844H4W8-F1
#
_entry.id   AF-A0A844H4W8-F1
#
_cell.length_a   1.000
_cell.length_b   1.000
_cell.length_c   1.000
_cell.angle_alpha   90.00
_cell.angle_beta   90.00
_cell.angle_gamma   90.00
#
_symmetry.space_group_name_H-M   'P 1'
#
loop_
_entity.id
_entity.type
_entity.pdbx_description
1 polymer ?
#
loop_
_entity_poly.entity_id
_entity_poly.type
_entity_poly.pdbx_seq_one_letter_code
_entity_poly.pdbx_strand_id
1 'polypeptide(L)'
;KVTKQNKPEAEARIMAVVEDTGAELIVLARYMQVLSDEMCRKMSGRIINIHHSFLPSFKGANPYKQAYERGVKLIGATSHYVTADLDEGPIIEQDTIRVTHAQSPEDYVSLGRDVESQVLARAIHAHIHRRVFLNGNKTVVFPASPGSYASERMG
;
A
#
# COMPACT_ATOMS: atom_id res chain seq x y z
N LYS A 1 19.31 -2.92 11.62
CA LYS A 1 18.68 -1.70 11.05
C LYS A 1 19.29 -1.43 9.69
N VAL A 2 18.49 -1.16 8.66
CA VAL A 2 19.01 -0.81 7.32
C VAL A 2 19.53 0.63 7.34
N THR A 3 20.70 0.85 6.75
CA THR A 3 21.38 2.13 6.55
C THR A 3 21.62 2.33 5.06
N LYS A 4 22.04 3.54 4.64
CA LYS A 4 22.38 3.78 3.24
C LYS A 4 23.50 2.86 2.74
N GLN A 5 24.48 2.56 3.60
CA GLN A 5 25.65 1.74 3.26
C GLN A 5 25.30 0.26 3.07
N ASN A 6 24.42 -0.29 3.92
CA ASN A 6 24.06 -1.72 3.87
C ASN A 6 22.74 -2.00 3.10
N LYS A 7 22.09 -0.97 2.55
CA LYS A 7 20.85 -1.09 1.78
C LYS A 7 21.02 -2.05 0.58
N PRO A 8 22.08 -1.97 -0.25
CA PRO A 8 22.25 -2.90 -1.37
C PRO A 8 22.30 -4.37 -0.91
N GLU A 9 23.02 -4.65 0.17
CA GLU A 9 23.11 -6.00 0.74
C GLU A 9 21.77 -6.47 1.34
N ALA A 10 21.01 -5.56 1.96
CA ALA A 10 19.70 -5.87 2.50
C ALA A 10 18.68 -6.18 1.40
N GLU A 11 18.67 -5.38 0.32
CA GLU A 11 17.78 -5.61 -0.82
C GLU A 11 18.18 -6.87 -1.60
N ALA A 12 19.48 -7.16 -1.74
CA ALA A 12 19.94 -8.41 -2.34
C ALA A 12 19.41 -9.64 -1.57
N ARG A 13 19.40 -9.60 -0.23
CA ARG A 13 18.80 -10.68 0.58
C ARG A 13 17.29 -10.79 0.38
N ILE A 14 16.58 -9.67 0.24
CA ILE A 14 15.14 -9.69 -0.07
C ILE A 14 14.91 -10.34 -1.44
N MET A 15 15.70 -9.97 -2.44
CA MET A 15 15.58 -10.54 -3.78
C MET A 15 15.95 -12.02 -3.84
N ALA A 16 16.93 -12.47 -3.07
CA ALA A 16 17.24 -13.89 -2.95
C ALA A 16 16.02 -14.68 -2.42
N VAL A 17 15.34 -14.19 -1.38
CA VAL A 17 14.10 -14.82 -0.89
C VAL A 17 13.01 -14.83 -1.97
N VAL A 18 12.85 -13.75 -2.72
CA VAL A 18 11.87 -13.68 -3.83
C VAL A 18 12.18 -14.71 -4.91
N GLU A 19 13.44 -14.86 -5.29
CA GLU A 19 13.90 -15.82 -6.30
C GLU A 19 13.75 -17.26 -5.81
N ASP A 20 14.21 -17.55 -4.59
CA ASP A 20 14.17 -18.89 -3.99
C ASP A 20 12.74 -19.40 -3.78
N THR A 21 11.82 -18.50 -3.44
CA THR A 21 10.40 -18.84 -3.21
C THR A 21 9.54 -18.78 -4.47
N GLY A 22 10.06 -18.21 -5.57
CA GLY A 22 9.27 -17.92 -6.76
C GLY A 22 8.17 -16.87 -6.54
N ALA A 23 8.32 -15.98 -5.55
CA ALA A 23 7.28 -15.03 -5.18
C ALA A 23 6.95 -14.06 -6.32
N GLU A 24 5.68 -14.04 -6.75
CA GLU A 24 5.21 -13.19 -7.85
C GLU A 24 4.82 -11.77 -7.42
N LEU A 25 4.63 -11.54 -6.12
CA LEU A 25 4.19 -10.26 -5.56
C LEU A 25 4.95 -9.95 -4.25
N ILE A 26 5.42 -8.72 -4.11
CA ILE A 26 5.90 -8.14 -2.84
C ILE A 26 4.85 -7.18 -2.31
N VAL A 27 4.54 -7.26 -1.02
CA VAL A 27 3.62 -6.35 -0.33
C VAL A 27 4.36 -5.57 0.73
N LEU A 28 4.43 -4.25 0.57
CA LEU A 28 4.96 -3.32 1.56
C LEU A 28 3.88 -2.97 2.58
N ALA A 29 3.62 -3.89 3.52
CA ALA A 29 2.65 -3.69 4.60
C ALA A 29 3.23 -2.72 5.66
N ARG A 30 3.17 -1.41 5.38
CA ARG A 30 3.79 -0.35 6.19
C ARG A 30 5.31 -0.50 6.37
N TYR A 31 5.97 -0.98 5.31
CA TYR A 31 7.44 -1.03 5.27
C TYR A 31 8.02 0.39 5.09
N MET A 32 8.75 0.86 6.11
CA MET A 32 9.16 2.27 6.20
C MET A 32 10.48 2.60 5.49
N GLN A 33 11.13 1.65 4.81
CA GLN A 33 12.33 1.94 4.02
C GLN A 33 11.96 2.18 2.57
N VAL A 34 12.44 3.29 2.01
CA VAL A 34 12.37 3.55 0.57
C VAL A 34 13.20 2.50 -0.15
N LEU A 35 12.63 1.83 -1.15
CA LEU A 35 13.33 0.85 -1.98
C LEU A 35 14.32 1.54 -2.94
N SER A 36 15.31 0.83 -3.48
CA SER A 36 16.15 1.37 -4.55
C SER A 36 15.43 1.33 -5.90
N ASP A 37 15.81 2.24 -6.80
CA ASP A 37 15.33 2.26 -8.17
C ASP A 37 15.58 0.93 -8.89
N GLU A 38 16.69 0.26 -8.56
CA GLU A 38 17.03 -1.05 -9.13
C GLU A 38 15.99 -2.11 -8.73
N MET A 39 15.65 -2.20 -7.45
CA MET A 39 14.63 -3.11 -6.96
C MET A 39 13.25 -2.77 -7.54
N CYS A 40 12.88 -1.49 -7.58
CA CYS A 40 11.63 -1.02 -8.19
C CYS A 40 11.52 -1.40 -9.67
N ARG A 41 12.62 -1.29 -10.44
CA ARG A 41 12.64 -1.70 -11.86
C ARG A 41 12.55 -3.21 -12.01
N LYS A 42 13.31 -3.98 -11.22
CA LYS A 42 13.35 -5.45 -11.30
C LYS A 42 11.99 -6.08 -11.00
N MET A 43 11.23 -5.48 -10.09
CA MET A 43 9.90 -5.95 -9.66
C MET A 43 8.79 -4.99 -10.08
N SER A 44 8.97 -4.29 -11.21
CA SER A 44 7.97 -3.34 -11.74
C SER A 44 6.61 -4.04 -11.93
N GLY A 45 5.54 -3.40 -11.45
CA GLY A 45 4.18 -3.96 -11.45
C GLY A 45 3.96 -5.15 -10.50
N ARG A 46 4.95 -5.49 -9.66
CA ARG A 46 4.94 -6.63 -8.73
C ARG A 46 5.26 -6.23 -7.28
N ILE A 47 5.22 -4.95 -6.96
CA ILE A 47 5.34 -4.44 -5.60
C ILE A 47 4.11 -3.57 -5.31
N ILE A 48 3.31 -3.93 -4.32
CA ILE A 48 2.16 -3.14 -3.84
C ILE A 48 2.54 -2.47 -2.51
N ASN A 49 2.25 -1.18 -2.38
CA ASN A 49 2.41 -0.42 -1.15
C ASN A 49 1.07 0.06 -0.61
N ILE A 50 1.06 0.45 0.68
CA ILE A 50 -0.04 1.16 1.32
C ILE A 50 0.44 2.52 1.84
N HIS A 51 -0.21 3.58 1.38
CA HIS A 51 -0.02 4.93 1.87
C HIS A 51 -1.23 5.34 2.71
N HIS A 52 -0.99 5.90 3.89
CA HIS A 52 -1.97 6.21 4.94
C HIS A 52 -2.82 7.47 4.70
N SER A 53 -2.81 7.96 3.46
CA SER A 53 -3.48 9.19 3.06
C SER A 53 -4.02 9.07 1.64
N PHE A 54 -4.96 9.95 1.31
CA PHE A 54 -5.24 10.29 -0.08
C PHE A 54 -4.09 11.12 -0.61
N LEU A 55 -3.28 10.55 -1.49
CA LEU A 55 -2.30 11.32 -2.23
C LEU A 55 -3.03 12.45 -3.00
N PRO A 56 -2.59 13.72 -2.90
CA PRO A 56 -1.31 14.21 -2.36
C PRO A 56 -1.32 14.78 -0.91
N SER A 57 -2.32 14.49 -0.06
CA SER A 57 -2.45 15.09 1.28
C SER A 57 -1.55 14.44 2.34
N PHE A 58 -1.04 15.22 3.31
CA PHE A 58 -0.28 14.78 4.51
C PHE A 58 1.00 13.95 4.27
N LYS A 59 1.98 14.56 3.58
CA LYS A 59 3.33 13.97 3.43
C LYS A 59 4.10 13.99 4.77
N GLY A 60 4.99 13.02 4.97
CA GLY A 60 5.95 13.00 6.09
C GLY A 60 5.51 12.20 7.32
N ALA A 61 6.13 12.47 8.46
CA ALA A 61 5.93 11.70 9.69
C ALA A 61 4.60 12.04 10.38
N ASN A 62 4.04 11.07 11.10
CA ASN A 62 2.83 11.20 11.94
C ASN A 62 1.60 11.79 11.22
N PRO A 63 1.18 11.21 10.09
CA PRO A 63 0.07 11.70 9.28
C PRO A 63 -1.25 11.83 10.03
N TYR A 64 -1.58 10.86 10.90
CA TYR A 64 -2.82 10.88 11.67
C TYR A 64 -2.85 11.99 12.71
N LYS A 65 -1.69 12.33 13.29
CA LYS A 65 -1.57 13.49 14.18
C LYS A 65 -1.83 14.79 13.40
N GLN A 66 -1.23 14.94 12.22
CA GLN A 66 -1.48 16.10 11.35
C GLN A 66 -2.96 16.20 10.95
N ALA A 67 -3.59 15.07 10.62
CA ALA A 67 -5.01 15.00 10.27
C ALA A 67 -5.91 15.43 11.45
N TYR A 68 -5.60 14.95 12.66
CA TYR A 68 -6.29 15.34 13.89
C TYR A 68 -6.15 16.84 14.17
N GLU A 69 -4.94 17.37 14.18
CA GLU A 69 -4.65 18.80 14.41
C GLU A 69 -5.32 19.69 13.37
N ARG A 70 -5.40 19.22 12.12
CA ARG A 70 -6.07 19.93 11.03
C ARG A 70 -7.61 19.89 11.13
N GLY A 71 -8.15 18.98 11.95
CA GLY A 71 -9.58 18.80 12.16
C GLY A 71 -10.32 18.22 10.95
N VAL A 72 -9.68 17.34 10.18
CA VAL A 72 -10.30 16.72 9.00
C VAL A 72 -11.57 15.97 9.36
N LYS A 73 -12.42 15.71 8.35
CA LYS A 73 -13.67 14.92 8.51
C LYS A 73 -13.63 13.58 7.79
N LEU A 74 -12.53 13.34 7.07
CA LEU A 74 -12.22 12.12 6.37
C LEU A 74 -10.74 11.84 6.56
N ILE A 75 -10.42 10.58 6.83
CA ILE A 75 -9.08 10.02 6.63
C ILE A 75 -9.22 8.89 5.61
N GLY A 76 -8.15 8.54 4.93
CA GLY A 76 -8.20 7.49 3.93
C GLY A 76 -6.85 6.87 3.66
N ALA A 77 -6.84 5.87 2.79
CA ALA A 77 -5.62 5.18 2.41
C ALA A 77 -5.61 4.91 0.91
N THR A 78 -4.40 4.76 0.36
CA THR A 78 -4.17 4.52 -1.06
C THR A 78 -3.22 3.34 -1.22
N SER A 79 -3.67 2.29 -1.90
CA SER A 79 -2.79 1.23 -2.38
C SER A 79 -2.40 1.47 -3.83
N HIS A 80 -1.13 1.31 -4.13
CA HIS A 80 -0.56 1.58 -5.44
C HIS A 80 0.62 0.65 -5.74
N TYR A 81 0.95 0.48 -7.02
CA TYR A 81 2.22 -0.14 -7.39
C TYR A 81 3.39 0.78 -7.05
N VAL A 82 4.51 0.21 -6.63
CA VAL A 82 5.73 0.98 -6.35
C VAL A 82 6.48 1.26 -7.65
N THR A 83 6.94 2.49 -7.79
CA THR A 83 7.81 2.98 -8.86
C THR A 83 9.10 3.56 -8.27
N ALA A 84 10.03 4.01 -9.11
CA ALA A 84 11.20 4.75 -8.64
C ALA A 84 10.79 6.11 -8.03
N ASP A 85 9.73 6.72 -8.54
CA ASP A 85 9.13 7.92 -7.96
C ASP A 85 8.36 7.57 -6.69
N LEU A 86 8.83 8.08 -5.54
CA LEU A 86 8.32 7.77 -4.21
C LEU A 86 6.86 8.22 -4.06
N ASP A 87 5.99 7.29 -3.65
CA ASP A 87 4.55 7.51 -3.43
C ASP A 87 3.78 8.05 -4.66
N GLU A 88 4.28 7.85 -5.88
CA GLU A 88 3.68 8.38 -7.13
C GLU A 88 3.32 7.29 -8.14
N GLY A 89 3.38 6.02 -7.74
CA GLY A 89 3.08 4.91 -8.64
C GLY A 89 1.57 4.72 -8.92
N PRO A 90 1.23 3.90 -9.94
CA PRO A 90 -0.15 3.70 -10.36
C PRO A 90 -1.07 3.18 -9.24
N ILE A 91 -2.11 3.95 -8.92
CA ILE A 91 -3.11 3.64 -7.89
C ILE A 91 -3.92 2.40 -8.27
N ILE A 92 -4.15 1.50 -7.31
CA ILE A 92 -4.95 0.27 -7.45
C ILE A 92 -6.29 0.42 -6.72
N GLU A 93 -6.27 0.91 -5.48
CA GLU A 93 -7.44 1.00 -4.60
C GLU A 93 -7.29 2.22 -3.69
N GLN A 94 -8.41 2.88 -3.38
CA GLN A 94 -8.49 3.94 -2.38
C GLN A 94 -9.78 3.82 -1.60
N ASP A 95 -9.75 4.16 -0.32
CA ASP A 95 -10.96 4.29 0.47
C ASP A 95 -10.80 5.31 1.59
N THR A 96 -11.93 5.83 2.06
CA THR A 96 -12.02 6.80 3.15
C THR A 96 -12.90 6.28 4.27
N ILE A 97 -12.67 6.81 5.46
CA ILE A 97 -13.59 6.68 6.59
C ILE A 97 -13.85 8.06 7.19
N ARG A 98 -15.05 8.21 7.75
CA ARG A 98 -15.46 9.44 8.41
C ARG A 98 -14.86 9.53 9.81
N VAL A 99 -14.33 10.69 10.13
CA VAL A 99 -13.90 11.09 11.48
C VAL A 99 -14.61 12.38 11.87
N THR A 100 -14.74 12.62 13.17
CA THR A 100 -15.44 13.77 13.74
C THR A 100 -14.57 14.42 14.82
N HIS A 101 -15.08 15.50 15.40
CA HIS A 101 -14.42 16.19 16.50
C HIS A 101 -14.49 15.40 17.83
N ALA A 102 -15.26 14.32 17.89
CA ALA A 102 -15.41 13.51 19.10
C ALA A 102 -14.28 12.46 19.27
N GLN A 103 -13.54 12.14 18.21
CA GLN A 103 -12.43 11.19 18.25
C GLN A 103 -11.16 11.84 18.81
N SER A 104 -10.34 11.04 19.50
CA SER A 104 -8.98 11.38 19.96
C SER A 104 -7.91 11.16 18.86
N PRO A 105 -6.66 11.64 19.04
CA PRO A 105 -5.55 11.30 18.16
C PRO A 105 -5.30 9.79 18.02
N GLU A 106 -5.48 9.04 19.10
CA GLU A 106 -5.31 7.58 19.14
C GLU A 106 -6.42 6.87 18.36
N ASP A 107 -7.64 7.41 18.38
CA ASP A 107 -8.74 6.92 17.54
C ASP A 107 -8.41 7.11 16.07
N TYR A 108 -7.84 8.26 15.67
CA TYR A 108 -7.43 8.51 14.27
C TYR A 108 -6.41 7.48 13.78
N VAL A 109 -5.45 7.09 14.64
CA VAL A 109 -4.47 6.06 14.30
C VAL A 109 -5.14 4.70 14.14
N SER A 110 -6.06 4.34 15.04
CA SER A 110 -6.74 3.05 15.01
C SER A 110 -7.64 2.92 13.79
N LEU A 111 -8.52 3.91 13.58
CA LEU A 111 -9.37 4.04 12.40
C LEU A 111 -8.54 4.07 11.11
N GLY A 112 -7.41 4.76 11.13
CA GLY A 112 -6.46 4.80 10.03
C GLY A 112 -5.92 3.43 9.63
N ARG A 113 -5.50 2.61 10.61
CA ARG A 113 -5.03 1.24 10.36
C ARG A 113 -6.11 0.35 9.78
N ASP A 114 -7.37 0.54 10.17
CA ASP A 114 -8.49 -0.23 9.63
C ASP A 114 -8.68 0.05 8.14
N VAL A 115 -8.73 1.33 7.75
CA VAL A 115 -8.87 1.69 6.33
C VAL A 115 -7.65 1.27 5.51
N GLU A 116 -6.43 1.40 6.05
CA GLU A 116 -5.21 0.89 5.40
C GLU A 116 -5.28 -0.62 5.14
N SER A 117 -5.68 -1.39 6.15
CA SER A 117 -5.75 -2.85 6.05
C SER A 117 -6.76 -3.29 5.01
N GLN A 118 -7.93 -2.64 4.96
CA GLN A 118 -8.97 -2.93 3.97
C GLN A 118 -8.53 -2.57 2.55
N VAL A 119 -7.96 -1.39 2.34
CA VAL A 119 -7.48 -0.93 1.04
C VAL A 119 -6.37 -1.85 0.52
N LEU A 120 -5.42 -2.21 1.38
CA LEU A 120 -4.33 -3.12 1.01
C LEU A 120 -4.84 -4.51 0.65
N ALA A 121 -5.74 -5.07 1.46
CA ALA A 121 -6.33 -6.38 1.20
C ALA A 121 -7.10 -6.42 -0.13
N ARG A 122 -7.87 -5.38 -0.44
CA ARG A 122 -8.60 -5.27 -1.72
C ARG A 122 -7.66 -5.13 -2.92
N ALA A 123 -6.59 -4.36 -2.80
CA ALA A 123 -5.58 -4.22 -3.85
C ALA A 123 -4.86 -5.55 -4.13
N ILE A 124 -4.45 -6.27 -3.06
CA ILE A 124 -3.85 -7.61 -3.19
C ILE A 124 -4.84 -8.57 -3.85
N HIS A 125 -6.09 -8.60 -3.38
CA HIS A 125 -7.13 -9.45 -3.96
C HIS A 125 -7.35 -9.13 -5.46
N ALA A 126 -7.36 -7.86 -5.85
CA ALA A 126 -7.45 -7.50 -7.28
C ALA A 126 -6.24 -7.97 -8.07
N HIS A 127 -5.03 -7.83 -7.53
CA HIS A 127 -3.80 -8.26 -8.19
C HIS A 127 -3.74 -9.78 -8.37
N ILE A 128 -3.93 -10.57 -7.31
CA ILE A 128 -3.79 -12.03 -7.36
C ILE A 128 -4.86 -12.70 -8.24
N HIS A 129 -6.02 -12.06 -8.39
CA HIS A 129 -7.08 -12.50 -9.31
C HIS A 129 -6.93 -11.93 -10.72
N ARG A 130 -5.78 -11.33 -11.06
CA ARG A 130 -5.45 -10.77 -12.39
C ARG A 130 -6.47 -9.75 -12.89
N ARG A 131 -6.99 -8.91 -11.99
CA ARG A 131 -7.97 -7.86 -12.31
C ARG A 131 -7.36 -6.48 -12.49
N VAL A 132 -6.07 -6.31 -12.23
CA VAL A 132 -5.37 -5.02 -12.29
C VAL A 132 -4.43 -4.98 -13.48
N PHE A 133 -4.63 -4.02 -14.38
CA PHE A 133 -3.79 -3.81 -15.57
C PHE A 133 -3.13 -2.43 -15.51
N LEU A 134 -1.81 -2.37 -15.72
CA LEU A 134 -1.08 -1.11 -15.83
C LEU A 134 -1.47 -0.37 -17.12
N ASN A 135 -1.72 0.93 -17.01
CA ASN A 135 -2.04 1.81 -18.12
C ASN A 135 -1.29 3.14 -17.96
N GLY A 136 -0.02 3.16 -18.37
CA GLY A 136 0.89 4.26 -18.10
C GLY A 136 1.06 4.47 -16.59
N ASN A 137 0.74 5.68 -16.12
CA ASN A 137 0.77 6.05 -14.69
C ASN A 137 -0.52 5.72 -13.92
N LYS A 138 -1.45 4.97 -14.53
CA LYS A 138 -2.74 4.58 -13.95
C LYS A 138 -2.92 3.07 -14.00
N THR A 139 -4.03 2.60 -13.42
CA THR A 139 -4.48 1.22 -13.59
C THR A 139 -5.88 1.17 -14.19
N VAL A 140 -6.19 0.06 -14.84
CA VAL A 140 -7.55 -0.40 -15.14
C VAL A 140 -7.83 -1.56 -14.18
N VAL A 141 -8.86 -1.43 -13.34
CA VAL A 141 -9.22 -2.44 -12.34
C VAL A 141 -10.61 -2.98 -12.67
N PHE A 142 -10.68 -4.26 -13.03
CA PHE A 142 -11.96 -4.93 -13.25
C PHE A 142 -12.63 -5.25 -11.90
N PRO A 143 -13.96 -5.11 -11.77
CA PRO A 143 -14.66 -5.42 -10.53
C PRO A 143 -14.56 -6.91 -10.20
N ALA A 144 -14.65 -7.22 -8.92
CA ALA A 144 -14.80 -8.59 -8.46
C ALA A 144 -16.15 -9.15 -8.96
N SER A 145 -16.13 -10.40 -9.47
CA SER A 145 -17.36 -11.11 -9.83
C SER A 145 -18.06 -11.63 -8.58
N PRO A 146 -19.39 -11.86 -8.62
CA PRO A 146 -20.10 -12.50 -7.51
C PRO A 146 -19.39 -13.78 -7.06
N GLY A 147 -19.21 -13.94 -5.74
CA GLY A 147 -18.53 -15.09 -5.15
C GLY A 147 -17.00 -15.05 -5.15
N SER A 148 -16.34 -14.05 -5.76
CA SER A 148 -14.86 -14.01 -5.80
C SER A 148 -14.20 -13.85 -4.42
N TYR A 149 -14.93 -13.31 -3.44
CA TYR A 149 -14.47 -13.18 -2.04
C TYR A 149 -14.85 -14.38 -1.17
N ALA A 150 -15.52 -15.39 -1.73
CA ALA A 150 -15.89 -16.58 -0.97
C ALA A 150 -14.61 -17.33 -0.57
N SER A 151 -14.46 -17.58 0.72
CA SER A 151 -13.36 -18.40 1.22
C SER A 151 -13.66 -19.87 0.94
N GLU A 152 -12.77 -20.55 0.21
CA GLU A 152 -12.80 -22.01 0.05
C GLU A 152 -12.51 -22.77 1.36
N ARG A 153 -12.02 -22.05 2.39
CA ARG A 153 -11.69 -22.60 3.71
C ARG A 153 -12.69 -22.20 4.80
N MET A 154 -13.97 -22.02 4.45
CA MET A 154 -15.02 -22.05 5.46
C MET A 154 -15.47 -23.49 5.66
N GLY A 155 -14.97 -24.10 6.74
CA GLY A 155 -15.70 -25.13 7.48
C GLY A 155 -16.57 -24.46 8.53
#